data_AF-A0A8C8MD21-F1
#
_entry.id   AF-A0A8C8MD21-F1
#
_cell.length_a   1.000
_cell.length_b   1.000
_cell.length_c   1.000
_cell.angle_alpha   90.00
_cell.angle_beta   90.00
_cell.angle_gamma   90.00
#
_symmetry.space_group_name_H-M   'P 1'
#
loop_
_entity.id
_entity.type
_entity.pdbx_description
1 polymer ?
#
loop_
_entity_poly.entity_id
_entity_poly.type
_entity_poly.pdbx_seq_one_letter_code
_entity_poly.pdbx_strand_id
1 'polypeptide(L)'
;MESQIRQNYHHDCETAINRMINLEMFASYTYTSMAFYFSRDDVALRGFAHFFKENSDEEREHADKLLSFQNKRGGRILLQDIKMESQIRQNYHHDCEAAINRMINLEMFASYTYTSMAFYFSRDDVALPGFAHFFKENSDEEREHAEKLLSFQNKRGGRILLQDIKKPERDEWGNGLEAMQCALQLEKNVNQALLDLHKIASDKVDPHLCDFLETHYLNEQVEAIKKLGDYITNLTKMDAVKNKMAEYLFDKHTLGGQS
;
A
#
# COMPACT_ATOMS: atom_id res chain seq x y z
N MET A 1 -34.15 -12.36 -14.92
CA MET A 1 -34.37 -13.50 -15.84
C MET A 1 -33.12 -13.72 -16.69
N GLU A 2 -32.66 -14.97 -16.79
CA GLU A 2 -31.59 -15.36 -17.71
C GLU A 2 -32.14 -15.47 -19.13
N SER A 3 -31.31 -15.17 -20.13
CA SER A 3 -31.69 -15.28 -21.54
C SER A 3 -31.87 -16.75 -21.93
N GLN A 4 -32.94 -17.06 -22.65
CA GLN A 4 -33.19 -18.41 -23.20
C GLN A 4 -32.11 -18.86 -24.20
N ILE A 5 -31.28 -17.94 -24.69
CA ILE A 5 -30.18 -18.17 -25.64
C ILE A 5 -28.87 -18.50 -24.91
N ARG A 6 -28.79 -18.26 -23.60
CA ARG A 6 -27.56 -18.44 -22.82
C ARG A 6 -27.23 -19.93 -22.67
N GLN A 7 -26.26 -20.41 -23.43
CA GLN A 7 -25.74 -21.79 -23.34
C GLN A 7 -24.23 -21.77 -23.21
N ASN A 8 -23.70 -22.38 -22.13
CA ASN A 8 -22.26 -22.47 -21.86
C ASN A 8 -21.52 -21.11 -21.94
N TYR A 9 -22.14 -20.04 -21.41
CA TYR A 9 -21.53 -18.72 -21.37
C TYR A 9 -21.29 -18.29 -19.92
N HIS A 10 -20.04 -18.43 -19.47
CA HIS A 10 -19.66 -18.16 -18.08
C HIS A 10 -19.73 -16.67 -17.75
N HIS A 11 -20.02 -16.36 -16.50
CA HIS A 11 -20.12 -14.99 -16.03
C HIS A 11 -18.80 -14.21 -16.22
N ASP A 12 -17.66 -14.86 -16.01
CA ASP A 12 -16.34 -14.21 -16.19
C ASP A 12 -16.09 -13.79 -17.64
N CYS A 13 -16.54 -14.59 -18.62
CA CYS A 13 -16.44 -14.23 -20.04
C CYS A 13 -17.33 -13.02 -20.37
N GLU A 14 -18.52 -12.96 -19.76
CA GLU A 14 -19.43 -11.81 -19.86
C GLU A 14 -18.84 -10.55 -19.25
N THR A 15 -18.21 -10.66 -18.08
CA THR A 15 -17.54 -9.54 -17.42
C THR A 15 -16.34 -9.06 -18.24
N ALA A 16 -15.53 -9.97 -18.78
CA ALA A 16 -14.40 -9.62 -19.63
C ALA A 16 -14.83 -8.93 -20.93
N ILE A 17 -15.87 -9.43 -21.60
CA ILE A 17 -16.38 -8.81 -22.84
C ILE A 17 -17.02 -7.45 -22.55
N ASN A 18 -17.78 -7.30 -21.46
CA ASN A 18 -18.28 -5.99 -21.04
C ASN A 18 -17.13 -5.01 -20.78
N ARG A 19 -16.02 -5.44 -20.16
CA ARG A 19 -14.84 -4.58 -19.99
C ARG A 19 -14.28 -4.13 -21.33
N MET A 20 -14.12 -5.06 -22.29
CA MET A 20 -13.63 -4.74 -23.64
C MET A 20 -14.58 -3.78 -24.36
N ILE A 21 -15.89 -4.02 -24.35
CA ILE A 21 -16.89 -3.12 -24.96
C ILE A 21 -16.73 -1.69 -24.44
N ASN A 22 -16.61 -1.52 -23.12
CA ASN A 22 -16.44 -0.19 -22.54
C ASN A 22 -15.11 0.44 -23.01
N LEU A 23 -14.00 -0.31 -22.99
CA LEU A 23 -12.68 0.18 -23.44
C LEU A 23 -12.71 0.67 -24.89
N GLU A 24 -13.30 -0.10 -25.80
CA GLU A 24 -13.43 0.27 -27.22
C GLU A 24 -14.29 1.53 -27.39
N MET A 25 -15.42 1.63 -26.68
CA MET A 25 -16.27 2.83 -26.70
C MET A 25 -15.55 4.07 -26.16
N PHE A 26 -14.73 3.91 -25.11
CA PHE A 26 -13.97 5.01 -24.54
C PHE A 26 -12.81 5.45 -25.44
N ALA A 27 -12.10 4.51 -26.06
CA ALA A 27 -11.08 4.81 -27.06
C ALA A 27 -11.69 5.58 -28.24
N SER A 28 -12.84 5.10 -28.75
CA SER A 28 -13.61 5.80 -29.77
C SER A 28 -13.97 7.23 -29.35
N TYR A 29 -14.51 7.42 -28.14
CA TYR A 29 -14.86 8.75 -27.63
C TYR A 29 -13.65 9.68 -27.50
N THR A 30 -12.52 9.14 -27.01
CA THR A 30 -11.26 9.88 -26.85
C THR A 30 -10.70 10.33 -28.20
N TYR A 31 -10.65 9.43 -29.18
CA TYR A 31 -10.22 9.75 -30.53
C TYR A 31 -11.15 10.74 -31.23
N THR A 32 -12.46 10.64 -31.02
CA THR A 32 -13.42 11.65 -31.50
C THR A 32 -13.11 13.02 -30.89
N SER A 33 -12.84 13.10 -29.58
CA SER A 33 -12.46 14.35 -28.91
C SER A 33 -11.17 14.95 -29.51
N MET A 34 -10.14 14.13 -29.73
CA MET A 34 -8.90 14.56 -30.37
C MET A 34 -9.13 15.04 -31.81
N ALA A 35 -9.94 14.33 -32.59
CA ALA A 35 -10.29 14.72 -33.95
C ALA A 35 -10.92 16.12 -33.99
N PHE A 36 -11.88 16.38 -33.09
CA PHE A 36 -12.50 17.69 -32.97
C PHE A 36 -11.53 18.78 -32.51
N TYR A 37 -10.63 18.47 -31.57
CA TYR A 37 -9.57 19.41 -31.14
C TYR A 37 -8.68 19.84 -32.31
N PHE A 38 -8.16 18.89 -33.10
CA PHE A 38 -7.30 19.20 -34.25
C PHE A 38 -8.05 19.83 -35.42
N SER A 39 -9.38 19.69 -35.46
CA SER A 39 -10.24 20.31 -36.49
C SER A 39 -10.54 21.78 -36.23
N ARG A 40 -10.24 22.31 -35.03
CA ARG A 40 -10.47 23.71 -34.69
C ARG A 40 -9.72 24.64 -35.63
N ASP A 41 -10.30 25.80 -35.88
CA ASP A 41 -9.74 26.84 -36.75
C ASP A 41 -8.40 27.40 -36.24
N ASP A 42 -8.21 27.45 -34.92
CA ASP A 42 -6.97 27.90 -34.28
C ASP A 42 -5.86 26.83 -34.23
N VAL A 43 -6.18 25.55 -34.46
CA VAL A 43 -5.20 24.44 -34.52
C VAL A 43 -4.94 24.01 -35.96
N ALA A 44 -6.00 23.87 -36.76
CA ALA A 44 -6.02 23.61 -38.21
C ALA A 44 -5.20 22.42 -38.73
N LEU A 45 -4.86 21.45 -37.89
CA LEU A 45 -4.10 20.24 -38.26
C LEU A 45 -5.03 19.15 -38.83
N ARG A 46 -5.61 19.42 -40.00
CA ARG A 46 -6.65 18.56 -40.62
C ARG A 46 -6.23 17.12 -40.87
N GLY A 47 -4.94 16.87 -41.14
CA GLY A 47 -4.43 15.50 -41.31
C GLY A 47 -4.52 14.69 -40.01
N PHE A 48 -4.18 15.29 -38.86
CA PHE A 48 -4.36 14.67 -37.56
C PHE A 48 -5.84 14.51 -37.19
N ALA A 49 -6.67 15.51 -37.52
CA ALA A 49 -8.10 15.41 -37.30
C ALA A 49 -8.72 14.21 -38.05
N HIS A 50 -8.33 14.00 -39.31
CA HIS A 50 -8.77 12.85 -40.11
C HIS A 50 -8.28 11.53 -39.53
N PHE A 51 -6.98 11.45 -39.20
CA PHE A 51 -6.39 10.25 -38.61
C PHE A 51 -7.13 9.83 -37.34
N PHE A 52 -7.34 10.75 -36.38
CA PHE A 52 -8.07 10.42 -35.16
C PHE A 52 -9.54 10.11 -35.42
N LYS A 53 -10.15 10.70 -36.45
CA LYS A 53 -11.53 10.37 -36.81
C LYS A 53 -11.67 8.94 -37.33
N GLU A 54 -10.76 8.50 -38.20
CA GLU A 54 -10.73 7.12 -38.71
C GLU A 54 -10.52 6.11 -37.57
N ASN A 55 -9.53 6.36 -36.69
CA ASN A 55 -9.30 5.50 -35.52
C ASN A 55 -10.52 5.46 -34.59
N SER A 56 -11.20 6.60 -34.39
CA SER A 56 -12.43 6.63 -33.60
C SER A 56 -13.55 5.76 -34.17
N ASP A 57 -13.70 5.75 -35.50
CA ASP A 57 -14.71 4.94 -36.17
C ASP A 57 -14.31 3.45 -36.15
N GLU A 58 -13.02 3.12 -36.26
CA GLU A 58 -12.50 1.75 -36.12
C GLU A 58 -12.79 1.14 -34.73
N GLU A 59 -12.47 1.85 -33.65
CA GLU A 59 -12.76 1.35 -32.29
C GLU A 59 -14.27 1.22 -32.03
N ARG A 60 -15.08 2.07 -32.68
CA ARG A 60 -16.54 1.95 -32.61
C ARG A 60 -17.02 0.67 -33.31
N GLU A 61 -16.43 0.30 -34.44
CA GLU A 61 -16.72 -0.98 -35.08
C GLU A 61 -16.29 -2.18 -34.22
N HIS A 62 -15.17 -2.08 -33.50
CA HIS A 62 -14.76 -3.10 -32.53
C HIS A 62 -15.78 -3.25 -31.39
N ALA A 63 -16.22 -2.14 -30.81
CA ALA A 63 -17.28 -2.13 -29.80
C ALA A 63 -18.58 -2.78 -30.33
N ASP A 64 -19.01 -2.43 -31.55
CA ASP A 64 -20.23 -2.97 -32.16
C ASP A 64 -20.16 -4.48 -32.43
N LYS A 65 -18.98 -4.98 -32.84
CA LYS A 65 -18.72 -6.42 -32.99
C LYS A 65 -18.85 -7.15 -31.64
N LEU A 66 -18.29 -6.59 -30.58
CA LEU A 66 -18.35 -7.16 -29.22
C LEU A 66 -19.77 -7.10 -28.63
N LEU A 67 -20.48 -5.98 -28.79
CA LEU A 67 -21.88 -5.84 -28.40
C LEU A 67 -22.76 -6.90 -29.08
N SER A 68 -22.57 -7.06 -30.40
CA SER A 68 -23.28 -8.06 -31.19
C SER A 68 -22.96 -9.48 -30.72
N PHE A 69 -21.70 -9.75 -30.39
CA PHE A 69 -21.28 -11.04 -29.85
C PHE A 69 -21.92 -11.32 -28.48
N GLN A 70 -21.88 -10.36 -27.56
CA GLN A 70 -22.48 -10.45 -26.23
C GLN A 70 -23.97 -10.81 -26.31
N ASN A 71 -24.72 -10.10 -27.16
CA ASN A 71 -26.14 -10.33 -27.39
C ASN A 71 -26.41 -11.73 -27.95
N LYS A 72 -25.63 -12.17 -28.95
CA LYS A 72 -25.76 -13.52 -29.54
C LYS A 72 -25.50 -14.64 -28.53
N ARG A 73 -24.69 -14.41 -27.50
CA ARG A 73 -24.40 -15.37 -26.42
C ARG A 73 -25.40 -15.30 -25.27
N GLY A 74 -26.40 -14.42 -25.32
CA GLY A 74 -27.35 -14.21 -24.24
C GLY A 74 -26.74 -13.53 -23.00
N GLY A 75 -25.59 -12.86 -23.18
CA GLY A 75 -24.99 -12.00 -22.16
C GLY A 75 -25.75 -10.68 -22.05
N ARG A 76 -25.64 -10.03 -20.89
CA ARG A 76 -26.12 -8.67 -20.70
C ARG A 76 -25.00 -7.69 -21.05
N ILE A 77 -25.38 -6.63 -21.76
CA ILE A 77 -24.51 -5.48 -22.01
C ILE A 77 -24.60 -4.56 -20.80
N LEU A 78 -23.45 -4.24 -20.23
CA LEU A 78 -23.33 -3.28 -19.14
C LEU A 78 -22.37 -2.18 -19.58
N LEU A 79 -22.93 -1.07 -20.07
CA LEU A 79 -22.18 0.16 -20.27
C LEU A 79 -21.99 0.83 -18.92
N GLN A 80 -20.75 1.06 -18.54
CA GLN A 80 -20.38 1.65 -17.26
C GLN A 80 -19.45 2.81 -17.53
N ASP A 81 -19.46 3.80 -16.64
CA ASP A 81 -18.44 4.82 -16.64
C ASP A 81 -17.08 4.12 -16.53
N ILE A 82 -16.20 4.35 -17.51
CA ILE A 82 -14.79 4.00 -17.32
C ILE A 82 -14.29 4.91 -16.21
N LYS A 83 -14.23 4.37 -14.99
CA LYS A 83 -13.37 4.93 -13.96
C LYS A 83 -11.98 4.92 -14.57
N MET A 84 -11.48 6.11 -14.90
CA MET A 84 -10.14 6.28 -15.41
C MET A 84 -9.18 5.73 -14.36
N GLU A 85 -8.75 4.49 -14.55
CA GLU A 85 -7.61 3.96 -13.85
C GLU A 85 -6.40 4.83 -14.21
N SER A 86 -5.42 4.87 -13.31
CA SER A 86 -4.19 5.62 -13.59
C SER A 86 -3.56 5.10 -14.89
N GLN A 87 -3.11 6.00 -15.76
CA GLN A 87 -2.46 5.62 -17.03
C GLN A 87 -1.24 4.70 -16.86
N ILE A 88 -0.63 4.70 -15.67
CA ILE A 88 0.53 3.87 -15.31
C ILE A 88 0.16 2.58 -14.57
N ARG A 89 -1.13 2.32 -14.31
CA ARG A 89 -1.56 1.16 -13.53
C ARG A 89 -1.45 -0.10 -14.40
N GLN A 90 -0.56 -0.99 -14.01
CA GLN A 90 -0.36 -2.27 -14.69
C GLN A 90 -0.07 -3.38 -13.67
N ASN A 91 -0.76 -4.50 -13.82
CA ASN A 91 -0.67 -5.68 -12.94
C ASN A 91 -0.75 -5.32 -11.44
N TYR A 92 -1.63 -4.38 -11.08
CA TYR A 92 -1.79 -3.91 -9.71
C TYR A 92 -3.24 -4.09 -9.28
N HIS A 93 -3.52 -5.15 -8.55
CA HIS A 93 -4.89 -5.51 -8.16
C HIS A 93 -5.42 -4.56 -7.07
N HIS A 94 -6.73 -4.29 -7.05
CA HIS A 94 -7.33 -3.41 -6.03
C HIS A 94 -7.16 -3.94 -4.60
N ASP A 95 -7.17 -5.26 -4.41
CA ASP A 95 -6.85 -5.87 -3.12
C ASP A 95 -5.42 -5.51 -2.65
N CYS A 96 -4.43 -5.49 -3.55
CA CYS A 96 -3.06 -5.07 -3.24
C CYS A 96 -3.01 -3.58 -2.89
N GLU A 97 -3.68 -2.75 -3.68
CA GLU A 97 -3.81 -1.30 -3.41
C GLU A 97 -4.42 -1.01 -2.05
N ALA A 98 -5.51 -1.70 -1.70
CA ALA A 98 -6.16 -1.56 -0.41
C ALA A 98 -5.28 -2.09 0.73
N ALA A 99 -4.54 -3.17 0.51
CA ALA A 99 -3.61 -3.73 1.49
C ALA A 99 -2.42 -2.81 1.75
N ILE A 100 -1.86 -2.16 0.71
CA ILE A 100 -0.84 -1.12 0.86
C ILE A 100 -1.36 0.07 1.66
N ASN A 101 -2.58 0.54 1.41
CA ASN A 101 -3.18 1.62 2.21
C ASN A 101 -3.33 1.22 3.70
N ARG A 102 -3.68 -0.03 4.01
CA ARG A 102 -3.70 -0.54 5.39
C ARG A 102 -2.31 -0.60 6.00
N MET A 103 -1.32 -1.05 5.24
CA MET A 103 0.07 -1.13 5.71
C MET A 103 0.63 0.26 6.01
N ILE A 104 0.40 1.26 5.15
CA ILE A 104 0.77 2.66 5.40
C ILE A 104 0.24 3.16 6.75
N ASN A 105 -1.03 2.86 7.05
CA ASN A 105 -1.62 3.27 8.32
C ASN A 105 -1.02 2.54 9.52
N LEU A 106 -0.58 1.28 9.34
CA LEU A 106 0.07 0.50 10.38
C LEU A 106 1.48 1.04 10.69
N GLU A 107 2.28 1.37 9.67
CA GLU A 107 3.60 2.00 9.87
C GLU A 107 3.47 3.38 10.54
N MET A 108 2.48 4.17 10.13
CA MET A 108 2.19 5.46 10.78
C MET A 108 1.78 5.27 12.25
N PHE A 109 1.02 4.22 12.56
CA PHE A 109 0.67 3.87 13.95
C PHE A 109 1.88 3.39 14.75
N ALA A 110 2.78 2.61 14.15
CA ALA A 110 4.02 2.19 14.77
C ALA A 110 4.92 3.40 15.08
N SER A 111 5.11 4.29 14.11
CA SER A 111 5.81 5.57 14.29
C SER A 111 5.21 6.40 15.44
N TYR A 112 3.88 6.51 15.50
CA TYR A 112 3.22 7.27 16.55
C TYR A 112 3.36 6.61 17.94
N THR A 113 3.37 5.28 17.99
CA THR A 113 3.61 4.51 19.22
C THR A 113 5.05 4.70 19.73
N TYR A 114 6.03 4.64 18.83
CA TYR A 114 7.43 4.92 19.17
C TYR A 114 7.65 6.37 19.59
N THR A 115 6.96 7.34 18.99
CA THR A 115 6.94 8.72 19.48
C THR A 115 6.46 8.77 20.93
N SER A 116 5.36 8.09 21.27
CA SER A 116 4.86 8.03 22.65
C SER A 116 5.89 7.45 23.62
N MET A 117 6.57 6.35 23.24
CA MET A 117 7.65 5.77 24.05
C MET A 117 8.82 6.75 24.22
N ALA A 118 9.29 7.37 23.14
CA ALA A 118 10.42 8.29 23.16
C ALA A 118 10.18 9.46 24.13
N PHE A 119 9.00 10.07 24.08
CA PHE A 119 8.64 11.19 24.95
C PHE A 119 8.30 10.78 26.38
N TYR A 120 7.95 9.51 26.63
CA TYR A 120 7.86 8.99 27.98
C TYR A 120 9.25 8.87 28.63
N PHE A 121 10.23 8.29 27.94
CA PHE A 121 11.59 8.13 28.47
C PHE A 121 12.37 9.45 28.60
N SER A 122 11.91 10.52 27.94
CA SER A 122 12.50 11.86 28.05
C SER A 122 11.93 12.71 29.20
N ARG A 123 10.91 12.24 29.93
CA ARG A 123 10.39 12.93 31.12
C ARG A 123 11.46 13.03 32.21
N ASP A 124 11.39 14.08 33.03
CA ASP A 124 12.32 14.32 34.12
C ASP A 124 12.25 13.25 35.23
N ASP A 125 11.09 12.62 35.39
CA ASP A 125 10.84 11.55 36.37
C ASP A 125 11.20 10.14 35.87
N VAL A 126 11.59 10.00 34.59
CA VAL A 126 12.11 8.74 34.00
C VAL A 126 13.59 8.88 33.63
N ALA A 127 13.95 9.94 32.89
CA ALA A 127 15.30 10.40 32.59
C ALA A 127 16.26 9.33 32.01
N LEU A 128 15.80 8.57 31.01
CA LEU A 128 16.61 7.57 30.27
C LEU A 128 16.84 8.03 28.82
N PRO A 129 17.84 8.90 28.56
CA PRO A 129 18.01 9.56 27.27
C PRO A 129 18.41 8.62 26.13
N GLY A 130 19.11 7.52 26.39
CA GLY A 130 19.44 6.50 25.39
C GLY A 130 18.20 5.74 24.93
N PHE A 131 17.27 5.39 25.84
CA PHE A 131 15.96 4.86 25.47
C PHE A 131 15.13 5.87 24.69
N ALA A 132 15.10 7.13 25.13
CA ALA A 132 14.38 8.19 24.43
C ALA A 132 14.90 8.37 23.00
N HIS A 133 16.22 8.40 22.82
CA HIS A 133 16.86 8.48 21.50
C HIS A 133 16.53 7.27 20.64
N PHE A 134 16.73 6.06 21.17
CA PHE A 134 16.43 4.82 20.45
C PHE A 134 15.00 4.80 19.92
N PHE A 135 14.00 5.04 20.77
CA PHE A 135 12.60 5.05 20.31
C PHE A 135 12.29 6.23 19.39
N LYS A 136 13.02 7.35 19.49
CA LYS A 136 12.87 8.46 18.56
C LYS A 136 13.36 8.08 17.16
N GLU A 137 14.51 7.40 17.07
CA GLU A 137 15.04 6.88 15.80
C GLU A 137 14.09 5.87 15.17
N ASN A 138 13.63 4.87 15.92
CA ASN A 138 12.64 3.90 15.40
C ASN A 138 11.35 4.62 14.95
N SER A 139 10.91 5.66 15.65
CA SER A 139 9.75 6.45 15.22
C SER A 139 9.97 7.13 13.87
N ASP A 140 11.16 7.66 13.63
CA ASP A 140 11.51 8.30 12.36
C ASP A 140 11.68 7.25 11.25
N GLU A 141 12.30 6.10 11.52
CA GLU A 141 12.43 4.96 10.61
C GLU A 141 11.04 4.44 10.17
N GLU A 142 10.10 4.23 11.10
CA GLU A 142 8.74 3.79 10.73
C GLU A 142 7.97 4.82 9.89
N ARG A 143 8.26 6.12 10.07
CA ARG A 143 7.69 7.15 9.20
C ARG A 143 8.28 7.06 7.80
N GLU A 144 9.57 6.78 7.67
CA GLU A 144 10.22 6.53 6.37
C GLU A 144 9.65 5.28 5.68
N HIS A 145 9.34 4.22 6.43
CA HIS A 145 8.65 3.04 5.91
C HIS A 145 7.27 3.41 5.32
N ALA A 146 6.48 4.19 6.06
CA ALA A 146 5.19 4.66 5.57
C ALA A 146 5.33 5.52 4.30
N GLU A 147 6.31 6.43 4.25
CA GLU A 147 6.60 7.26 3.07
C GLU A 147 7.05 6.45 1.85
N LYS A 148 7.86 5.40 2.07
CA LYS A 148 8.29 4.47 1.04
C LYS A 148 7.09 3.72 0.44
N LEU A 149 6.13 3.29 1.26
CA LEU A 149 4.87 2.69 0.79
C LEU A 149 3.97 3.70 0.05
N LEU A 150 3.88 4.95 0.52
CA LEU A 150 3.13 6.01 -0.16
C LEU A 150 3.68 6.28 -1.56
N SER A 151 5.01 6.37 -1.67
CA SER A 151 5.71 6.52 -2.96
C SER A 151 5.46 5.32 -3.88
N PHE A 152 5.54 4.10 -3.34
CA PHE A 152 5.25 2.88 -4.09
C PHE A 152 3.79 2.83 -4.61
N GLN A 153 2.82 3.19 -3.77
CA GLN A 153 1.40 3.25 -4.13
C GLN A 153 1.19 4.15 -5.36
N ASN A 154 1.79 5.34 -5.35
CA ASN A 154 1.74 6.26 -6.49
C ASN A 154 2.47 5.70 -7.72
N LYS A 155 3.65 5.09 -7.54
CA LYS A 155 4.44 4.48 -8.62
C LYS A 155 3.67 3.39 -9.37
N ARG A 156 2.80 2.64 -8.68
CA ARG A 156 1.96 1.58 -9.27
C ARG A 156 0.62 2.08 -9.82
N GLY A 157 0.38 3.39 -9.77
CA GLY A 157 -0.89 3.98 -10.22
C GLY A 157 -2.05 3.72 -9.27
N GLY A 158 -1.76 3.41 -8.01
CA GLY A 158 -2.73 3.33 -6.93
C GLY A 158 -3.23 4.72 -6.49
N ARG A 159 -4.17 4.70 -5.55
CA ARG A 159 -4.68 5.88 -4.86
C ARG A 159 -4.45 5.73 -3.37
N ILE A 160 -3.79 6.72 -2.81
CA ILE A 160 -3.54 6.82 -1.37
C ILE A 160 -4.85 7.22 -0.69
N LEU A 161 -5.27 6.44 0.29
CA LEU A 161 -6.43 6.71 1.13
C LEU A 161 -5.99 6.67 2.59
N LEU A 162 -5.46 7.79 3.09
CA LEU A 162 -5.05 7.92 4.50
C LEU A 162 -6.26 7.75 5.43
N GLN A 163 -6.02 7.16 6.59
CA GLN A 163 -7.02 6.88 7.62
C GLN A 163 -6.60 7.52 8.95
N ASP A 164 -7.50 7.48 9.93
CA ASP A 164 -7.19 7.90 11.29
C ASP A 164 -6.07 7.03 11.89
N ILE A 165 -5.00 7.68 12.33
CA ILE A 165 -3.98 7.04 13.16
C ILE A 165 -4.54 6.96 14.58
N LYS A 166 -4.78 5.75 15.06
CA LYS A 166 -5.27 5.55 16.44
C LYS A 166 -4.19 5.92 17.44
N LYS A 167 -4.60 6.46 18.59
CA LYS A 167 -3.67 6.67 19.69
C LYS A 167 -3.12 5.31 20.19
N PRO A 168 -1.89 5.25 20.71
CA PRO A 168 -1.38 4.06 21.37
C PRO A 168 -2.29 3.63 22.53
N GLU A 169 -2.29 2.33 22.85
CA GLU A 169 -3.17 1.76 23.88
C GLU A 169 -2.87 2.26 25.30
N ARG A 170 -1.66 2.79 25.52
CA ARG A 170 -1.19 3.29 26.81
C ARG A 170 -0.38 4.57 26.64
N ASP A 171 -0.44 5.39 27.68
CA ASP A 171 0.31 6.65 27.80
C ASP A 171 1.52 6.49 28.75
N GLU A 172 1.51 5.45 29.58
CA GLU A 172 2.57 5.06 30.51
C GLU A 172 3.22 3.75 30.05
N TRP A 173 4.56 3.72 29.94
CA TRP A 173 5.30 2.58 29.36
C TRP A 173 6.07 1.76 30.39
N GLY A 174 5.99 2.12 31.67
CA GLY A 174 6.61 1.37 32.76
C GLY A 174 8.14 1.49 32.71
N ASN A 175 8.81 0.35 32.83
CA ASN A 175 10.26 0.27 32.77
C ASN A 175 10.76 -0.02 31.34
N GLY A 176 12.05 0.14 31.09
CA GLY A 176 12.68 -0.10 29.79
C GLY A 176 12.49 -1.53 29.28
N LEU A 177 12.43 -2.53 30.16
CA LEU A 177 12.15 -3.92 29.78
C LEU A 177 10.72 -4.07 29.25
N GLU A 178 9.73 -3.50 29.94
CA GLU A 178 8.32 -3.52 29.52
C GLU A 178 8.11 -2.79 28.19
N ALA A 179 8.75 -1.63 28.01
CA ALA A 179 8.70 -0.90 26.75
C ALA A 179 9.33 -1.70 25.59
N MET A 180 10.49 -2.32 25.80
CA MET A 180 11.13 -3.17 24.79
C MET A 180 10.29 -4.39 24.43
N GLN A 181 9.58 -4.99 25.40
CA GLN A 181 8.64 -6.08 25.14
C GLN A 181 7.43 -5.62 24.31
N CYS A 182 6.92 -4.42 24.59
CA CYS A 182 5.85 -3.82 23.79
C CYS A 182 6.31 -3.54 22.36
N ALA A 183 7.51 -2.96 22.19
CA ALA A 183 8.13 -2.74 20.88
C ALA A 183 8.29 -4.06 20.11
N LEU A 184 8.81 -5.12 20.74
CA LEU A 184 8.95 -6.42 20.10
C LEU A 184 7.60 -6.98 19.62
N GLN A 185 6.53 -6.79 20.40
CA GLN A 185 5.21 -7.25 19.99
C GLN A 185 4.65 -6.41 18.84
N LEU A 186 4.88 -5.10 18.85
CA LEU A 186 4.54 -4.21 17.75
C LEU A 186 5.24 -4.65 16.45
N GLU A 187 6.55 -4.88 16.48
CA GLU A 187 7.32 -5.33 15.31
C GLU A 187 6.84 -6.68 14.77
N LYS A 188 6.49 -7.62 15.65
CA LYS A 188 5.92 -8.90 15.23
C LYS A 188 4.56 -8.74 14.55
N ASN A 189 3.74 -7.79 15.02
CA ASN A 189 2.44 -7.51 14.40
C ASN A 189 2.61 -6.85 13.03
N VAL A 190 3.53 -5.88 12.91
CA VAL A 190 3.92 -5.24 11.65
C VAL A 190 4.42 -6.29 10.66
N ASN A 191 5.34 -7.16 11.09
CA ASN A 191 5.88 -8.22 10.25
C ASN A 191 4.80 -9.22 9.80
N GLN A 192 3.85 -9.60 10.68
CA GLN A 192 2.73 -10.46 10.27
C GLN A 192 1.86 -9.78 9.21
N ALA A 193 1.60 -8.48 9.34
CA ALA A 193 0.84 -7.72 8.34
C ALA A 193 1.59 -7.64 6.99
N LEU A 194 2.93 -7.52 7.00
CA LEU A 194 3.76 -7.58 5.80
C LEU A 194 3.70 -8.96 5.14
N LEU A 195 3.74 -10.05 5.91
CA LEU A 195 3.60 -11.41 5.39
C LEU A 195 2.21 -11.63 4.77
N ASP A 196 1.16 -11.13 5.41
CA ASP A 196 -0.20 -11.19 4.87
C ASP A 196 -0.35 -10.38 3.58
N LEU A 197 0.28 -9.19 3.51
CA LEU A 197 0.33 -8.37 2.30
C LEU A 197 1.12 -9.08 1.18
N HIS A 198 2.25 -9.71 1.49
CA HIS A 198 3.06 -10.47 0.54
C HIS A 198 2.28 -11.67 -0.01
N LYS A 199 1.51 -12.36 0.85
CA LYS A 199 0.60 -13.42 0.42
C LYS A 199 -0.46 -12.90 -0.56
N ILE A 200 -1.10 -11.76 -0.26
CA ILE A 200 -2.07 -11.14 -1.19
C ILE A 200 -1.39 -10.83 -2.53
N ALA A 201 -0.19 -10.26 -2.52
CA ALA A 201 0.56 -9.97 -3.74
C ALA A 201 0.86 -11.23 -4.56
N SER A 202 1.26 -12.31 -3.88
CA SER A 202 1.54 -13.62 -4.48
C SER A 202 0.27 -14.26 -5.09
N ASP A 203 -0.84 -14.24 -4.34
CA ASP A 203 -2.15 -14.76 -4.79
C ASP A 203 -2.68 -14.01 -6.02
N LYS A 204 -2.33 -12.73 -6.16
CA LYS A 204 -2.68 -11.88 -7.31
C LYS A 204 -1.63 -11.84 -8.41
N VAL A 205 -0.55 -12.62 -8.26
CA VAL A 205 0.54 -12.71 -9.24
C VAL A 205 1.16 -11.33 -9.54
N ASP A 206 1.45 -10.56 -8.48
CA ASP A 206 2.18 -9.28 -8.55
C ASP A 206 3.63 -9.44 -8.08
N PRO A 207 4.53 -9.96 -8.95
CA PRO A 207 5.92 -10.24 -8.55
C PRO A 207 6.70 -8.99 -8.18
N HIS A 208 6.37 -7.83 -8.76
CA HIS A 208 7.05 -6.57 -8.43
C HIS A 208 6.68 -6.09 -7.02
N LEU A 209 5.43 -6.31 -6.57
CA LEU A 209 5.08 -6.04 -5.18
C LEU A 209 5.74 -7.04 -4.22
N CYS A 210 5.80 -8.33 -4.56
CA CYS A 210 6.52 -9.32 -3.73
C CYS A 210 8.00 -8.92 -3.54
N ASP A 211 8.71 -8.65 -4.64
CA ASP A 211 10.12 -8.24 -4.63
C ASP A 211 10.36 -6.95 -3.84
N PHE A 212 9.47 -5.96 -3.98
CA PHE A 212 9.54 -4.72 -3.22
C PHE A 212 9.43 -4.95 -1.70
N LEU A 213 8.51 -5.83 -1.26
CA LEU A 213 8.34 -6.16 0.15
C LEU A 213 9.52 -6.96 0.71
N GLU A 214 10.02 -7.94 -0.06
CA GLU A 214 11.18 -8.75 0.28
C GLU A 214 12.44 -7.89 0.45
N THR A 215 12.67 -6.99 -0.50
CA THR A 215 13.88 -6.16 -0.56
C THR A 215 13.93 -5.11 0.54
N HIS A 216 12.79 -4.45 0.81
CA HIS A 216 12.78 -3.22 1.61
C HIS A 216 12.12 -3.34 2.99
N TYR A 217 11.51 -4.48 3.34
CA TYR A 217 10.79 -4.61 4.61
C TYR A 217 11.06 -5.95 5.29
N LEU A 218 10.90 -7.08 4.61
CA LEU A 218 10.94 -8.39 5.30
C LEU A 218 12.32 -8.70 5.92
N ASN A 219 13.41 -8.33 5.26
CA ASN A 219 14.75 -8.48 5.84
C ASN A 219 14.97 -7.55 7.04
N GLU A 220 14.59 -6.27 6.89
CA GLU A 220 14.71 -5.25 7.93
C GLU A 220 13.92 -5.65 9.19
N GLN A 221 12.69 -6.17 9.03
CA GLN A 221 11.87 -6.63 10.16
C GLN A 221 12.50 -7.79 10.93
N VAL A 222 13.15 -8.75 10.24
CA VAL A 222 13.81 -9.86 10.92
C VAL A 222 14.98 -9.36 11.77
N GLU A 223 15.74 -8.39 11.25
CA GLU A 223 16.84 -7.76 11.97
C GLU A 223 16.35 -6.94 13.18
N ALA A 224 15.29 -6.14 13.01
CA ALA A 224 14.68 -5.36 14.09
C ALA A 224 14.15 -6.26 15.23
N ILE A 225 13.40 -7.32 14.89
CA ILE A 225 12.89 -8.31 15.85
C ILE A 225 14.04 -8.99 16.61
N LYS A 226 15.14 -9.32 15.92
CA LYS A 226 16.32 -9.92 16.54
C LYS A 226 17.00 -8.94 17.50
N LYS A 227 17.18 -7.68 17.09
CA LYS A 227 17.79 -6.61 17.89
C LYS A 227 17.00 -6.38 19.19
N LEU A 228 15.68 -6.25 19.10
CA LEU A 228 14.80 -6.11 20.27
C LEU A 228 14.84 -7.34 21.19
N GLY A 229 14.86 -8.55 20.61
CA GLY A 229 15.00 -9.79 21.38
C GLY A 229 16.31 -9.87 22.19
N ASP A 230 17.42 -9.39 21.62
CA ASP A 230 18.70 -9.32 22.32
C ASP A 230 18.67 -8.30 23.46
N TYR A 231 18.04 -7.14 23.24
CA TYR A 231 17.87 -6.11 24.28
C TYR A 231 17.04 -6.61 25.45
N ILE A 232 15.90 -7.27 25.19
CA ILE A 232 15.07 -7.90 26.21
C ILE A 232 15.87 -8.95 27.00
N THR A 233 16.66 -9.77 26.30
CA THR A 233 17.49 -10.80 26.94
C THR A 233 18.52 -10.18 27.89
N ASN A 234 19.19 -9.10 27.46
CA ASN A 234 20.17 -8.41 28.28
C ASN A 234 19.53 -7.74 29.50
N LEU A 235 18.45 -6.99 29.31
CA LEU A 235 17.70 -6.35 30.40
C LEU A 235 17.17 -7.37 31.42
N THR A 236 16.70 -8.53 30.94
CA THR A 236 16.25 -9.64 31.80
C THR A 236 17.40 -10.22 32.61
N LYS A 237 18.57 -10.47 31.98
CA LYS A 237 19.76 -10.99 32.68
C LYS A 237 20.31 -10.02 33.73
N MET A 238 20.12 -8.72 33.52
CA MET A 238 20.52 -7.67 34.48
C MET A 238 19.49 -7.47 35.60
N ASP A 239 18.37 -8.20 35.59
CA ASP A 239 17.26 -8.10 36.55
C ASP A 239 16.65 -6.70 36.61
N ALA A 240 16.41 -6.09 35.43
CA ALA A 240 15.91 -4.71 35.30
C ALA A 240 14.61 -4.41 36.08
N VAL A 241 13.79 -5.42 36.33
CA VAL A 241 12.56 -5.29 37.12
C VAL A 241 12.85 -4.89 38.57
N LYS A 242 13.93 -5.41 39.16
CA LYS A 242 14.27 -5.18 40.57
C LYS A 242 15.46 -4.23 40.74
N ASN A 243 16.37 -4.23 39.78
CA ASN A 243 17.61 -3.49 39.83
C ASN A 243 17.55 -2.24 38.95
N LYS A 244 17.24 -1.08 39.56
CA LYS A 244 17.18 0.19 38.85
C LYS A 244 18.51 0.60 38.18
N MET A 245 19.64 0.10 38.65
CA MET A 245 20.93 0.35 38.00
C MET A 245 21.06 -0.38 36.67
N ALA A 246 20.29 -1.45 36.44
CA ALA A 246 20.34 -2.21 35.21
C ALA A 246 19.94 -1.35 34.00
N GLU A 247 18.82 -0.65 34.11
CA GLU A 247 18.30 0.21 33.03
C GLU A 247 19.22 1.38 32.75
N TYR A 248 19.76 1.99 33.81
CA TYR A 248 20.73 3.07 33.67
C TYR A 248 22.01 2.60 32.95
N LEU A 249 22.56 1.45 33.33
CA LEU A 249 23.75 0.91 32.68
C LEU A 249 23.46 0.48 31.24
N PHE A 250 22.29 -0.10 30.97
CA PHE A 250 21.86 -0.46 29.63
C PHE A 250 21.68 0.77 28.73
N ASP A 251 21.03 1.82 29.26
CA ASP A 251 20.87 3.12 28.63
C ASP A 251 22.22 3.70 28.21
N LYS A 252 23.24 3.66 29.09
CA LYS A 252 24.56 4.23 28.80
C LYS A 252 25.43 3.37 27.88
N HIS A 253 25.46 2.06 28.10
CA HIS A 253 26.44 1.19 27.43
C HIS A 253 25.91 0.51 26.17
N THR A 254 24.59 0.30 26.06
CA THR A 254 23.98 -0.35 24.90
C THR A 254 23.29 0.66 23.98
N LEU A 255 22.54 1.61 24.54
CA LEU A 255 21.80 2.61 23.75
C LEU A 255 22.56 3.94 23.58
N GLY A 256 23.39 4.32 24.55
CA GLY A 256 24.10 5.59 24.59
C GLY A 256 25.35 5.69 23.71
N GLY A 257 25.67 4.66 22.93
CA GLY A 257 26.81 4.67 22.01
C GLY A 257 26.57 5.40 20.69
N GLN A 258 25.39 5.97 20.48
CA GLN A 258 24.96 6.58 19.21
C GLN A 258 24.50 8.04 19.33
N SER A 259 24.69 8.68 20.48
CA SER A 259 24.44 10.13 20.69
C SER A 259 25.60 11.01 20.22
#